data_AF-A0A532TSF7-F1
#
_entry.id   AF-A0A532TSF7-F1
#
_cell.length_a   1.000
_cell.length_b   1.000
_cell.length_c   1.000
_cell.angle_alpha   90.00
_cell.angle_beta   90.00
_cell.angle_gamma   90.00
#
_symmetry.space_group_name_H-M   'P 1'
#
loop_
_entity.id
_entity.type
_entity.pdbx_description
1 polymer ?
#
loop_
_entity_poly.entity_id
_entity_poly.type
_entity_poly.pdbx_seq_one_letter_code
_entity_poly.pdbx_strand_id
1 'polypeptide(L)'
;MTESNQNSCCSDGTDVVQNILNVLDIKILINEPLCTGCGLCGEICPIGLPKPIDNGIYEIKNPELCTECSACQRNCPTSAIIMREHVGCGCLWDARQRVKSKGNSCNCS
;
A
#
# COMPACT_ATOMS: atom_id res chain seq x y z
N MET A 1 -25.89 -15.65 19.62
CA MET A 1 -24.82 -16.06 18.69
C MET A 1 -25.32 -15.81 17.28
N THR A 2 -25.13 -14.60 16.77
CA THR A 2 -25.23 -14.32 15.33
C THR A 2 -24.09 -13.37 15.04
N GLU A 3 -23.05 -13.93 14.42
CA GLU A 3 -21.88 -13.21 13.93
C GLU A 3 -22.36 -12.02 13.12
N SER A 4 -22.11 -10.84 13.67
CA SER A 4 -22.29 -9.59 12.95
C SER A 4 -21.27 -9.63 11.83
N ASN A 5 -21.73 -9.92 10.62
CA ASN A 5 -20.92 -9.83 9.41
C ASN A 5 -20.59 -8.35 9.18
N GLN A 6 -19.57 -7.88 9.91
CA GLN A 6 -19.02 -6.53 9.90
C GLN A 6 -18.13 -6.28 8.66
N ASN A 7 -18.30 -7.05 7.58
CA ASN A 7 -17.46 -6.97 6.39
C ASN A 7 -18.19 -6.37 5.17
N SER A 8 -19.43 -5.87 5.29
CA SER A 8 -20.21 -5.37 4.15
C SER A 8 -19.98 -3.88 3.82
N CYS A 9 -19.55 -3.06 4.78
CA CYS A 9 -19.32 -1.61 4.57
C CYS A 9 -17.84 -1.25 4.33
N CYS A 10 -16.94 -2.22 4.46
CA CYS A 10 -15.48 -2.04 4.37
C CYS A 10 -14.83 -3.03 3.41
N SER A 11 -15.63 -3.70 2.56
CA SER A 11 -15.12 -4.56 1.49
C SER A 11 -14.71 -3.70 0.29
N ASP A 12 -13.71 -2.84 0.53
CA ASP A 12 -12.88 -2.38 -0.57
C ASP A 12 -12.27 -3.65 -1.17
N GLY A 13 -12.51 -3.86 -2.46
CA GLY A 13 -12.00 -5.01 -3.18
C GLY A 13 -10.48 -5.03 -3.06
N THR A 14 -9.97 -5.82 -2.11
CA THR A 14 -8.54 -6.04 -1.97
C THR A 14 -8.13 -6.85 -3.18
N ASP A 15 -7.37 -6.23 -4.08
CA ASP A 15 -6.77 -6.96 -5.18
C ASP A 15 -5.83 -8.04 -4.62
N VAL A 16 -5.60 -9.08 -5.41
CA VAL A 16 -4.83 -10.27 -5.01
C VAL A 16 -3.47 -9.87 -4.44
N VAL A 17 -2.86 -8.78 -4.93
CA VAL A 17 -1.57 -8.30 -4.45
C VAL A 17 -1.68 -7.81 -3.01
N GLN A 18 -2.65 -6.95 -2.67
CA GLN A 18 -2.84 -6.47 -1.30
C GLN A 18 -3.15 -7.60 -0.31
N ASN A 19 -3.91 -8.61 -0.73
CA ASN A 19 -4.15 -9.80 0.09
C ASN A 19 -2.85 -10.57 0.38
N ILE A 20 -1.99 -10.76 -0.62
CA ILE A 20 -0.70 -11.44 -0.45
C ILE A 20 0.21 -10.66 0.50
N LEU A 21 0.29 -9.33 0.36
CA LEU A 21 1.11 -8.49 1.24
C LEU A 21 0.66 -8.53 2.69
N ASN A 22 -0.65 -8.59 2.92
CA ASN A 22 -1.22 -8.73 4.25
C ASN A 22 -0.93 -10.10 4.87
N VAL A 23 -1.15 -11.19 4.13
CA VAL A 23 -0.98 -12.56 4.64
C VAL A 23 0.49 -12.88 4.92
N LEU A 24 1.41 -12.41 4.06
CA LEU A 24 2.85 -12.69 4.20
C LEU A 24 3.59 -11.67 5.08
N ASP A 25 2.86 -10.73 5.68
CA ASP A 25 3.42 -9.61 6.43
C ASP A 25 4.54 -8.86 5.68
N ILE A 26 4.39 -8.70 4.36
CA ILE A 26 5.31 -7.89 3.53
C ILE A 26 4.81 -6.45 3.49
N LYS A 27 5.65 -5.49 3.87
CA LYS A 27 5.26 -4.07 3.93
C LYS A 27 5.41 -3.35 2.59
N ILE A 28 6.40 -3.74 1.80
CA ILE A 28 6.81 -3.06 0.58
C ILE A 28 7.46 -4.04 -0.39
N LEU A 29 7.24 -3.84 -1.69
CA LEU A 29 7.97 -4.52 -2.76
C LEU A 29 8.20 -3.58 -3.95
N ILE A 30 9.09 -3.99 -4.86
CA ILE A 30 9.32 -3.31 -6.13
C ILE A 30 8.89 -4.27 -7.25
N ASN A 31 7.97 -3.80 -8.10
CA ASN A 31 7.59 -4.50 -9.33
C ASN A 31 8.69 -4.26 -10.38
N GLU A 32 9.58 -5.25 -10.55
CA GLU A 32 10.72 -5.18 -11.45
C GLU A 32 10.33 -4.78 -12.89
N PRO A 33 9.30 -5.38 -13.53
CA PRO A 33 8.82 -4.96 -14.85
C PRO A 33 8.49 -3.47 -15.02
N LEU A 34 8.12 -2.77 -13.93
CA LEU A 34 7.77 -1.35 -13.96
C LEU A 34 8.95 -0.46 -13.53
N CYS A 35 10.02 -1.04 -13.00
CA CYS A 35 11.17 -0.28 -12.50
C CYS A 35 12.05 0.19 -13.67
N THR A 36 12.26 1.50 -13.77
CA THR A 36 13.13 2.10 -14.80
C THR A 36 14.54 2.40 -14.31
N GLY A 37 14.87 2.07 -13.06
CA GLY A 37 16.19 2.37 -12.48
C GLY A 37 16.42 3.85 -12.14
N CYS A 38 15.38 4.70 -12.11
CA CYS A 38 15.53 6.16 -11.97
C CYS A 38 16.17 6.67 -10.66
N GLY A 39 16.26 5.84 -9.61
CA GLY A 39 16.98 6.17 -8.37
C GLY A 39 16.23 6.97 -7.30
N LEU A 40 15.10 7.61 -7.63
CA LEU A 40 14.34 8.44 -6.70
C LEU A 40 13.97 7.73 -5.38
N CYS A 41 13.66 6.42 -5.45
CA CYS A 41 13.30 5.65 -4.26
C CYS A 41 14.47 5.48 -3.28
N GLY A 42 15.71 5.40 -3.77
CA GLY A 42 16.91 5.32 -2.94
C GLY A 42 17.27 6.66 -2.31
N GLU A 43 17.07 7.76 -3.04
CA GLU A 43 17.35 9.12 -2.56
C GLU A 43 16.36 9.58 -1.48
N ILE A 44 15.07 9.30 -1.66
CA ILE A 44 14.03 9.80 -0.76
C ILE A 44 13.82 8.92 0.48
N CYS A 45 14.35 7.70 0.48
CA CYS A 45 14.14 6.79 1.60
C CYS A 45 15.01 7.22 2.80
N PRO A 46 14.42 7.60 3.95
CA PRO A 46 15.18 8.10 5.10
C PRO A 46 16.08 7.03 5.73
N ILE A 47 15.75 5.75 5.52
CA ILE A 47 16.53 4.60 5.99
C ILE A 47 17.28 3.88 4.86
N GLY A 48 17.25 4.42 3.64
CA GLY A 48 18.02 3.93 2.49
C GLY A 48 17.72 2.48 2.09
N LEU A 49 16.48 2.02 2.24
CA LEU A 49 16.06 0.64 1.98
C LEU A 49 16.21 0.18 0.52
N PRO A 50 15.67 0.91 -0.47
CA PRO A 50 15.83 0.53 -1.87
C PRO A 50 17.30 0.66 -2.29
N LYS A 51 17.88 -0.41 -2.84
CA LYS A 51 19.25 -0.43 -3.34
C LYS A 51 19.27 -0.84 -4.81
N PRO A 52 20.16 -0.24 -5.63
CA PRO A 52 20.37 -0.72 -6.99
C PRO A 52 21.03 -2.10 -6.97
N ILE A 53 20.69 -2.93 -7.95
CA ILE A 53 21.34 -4.23 -8.21
C ILE A 53 21.99 -4.22 -9.61
N ASP A 54 22.69 -5.29 -9.98
CA ASP A 54 23.59 -5.34 -11.15
C ASP A 54 22.93 -5.03 -12.50
N ASN A 55 21.61 -5.24 -12.64
CA ASN A 55 20.84 -4.96 -13.85
C ASN A 55 20.32 -3.51 -13.92
N GLY A 56 20.68 -2.64 -12.97
CA GLY A 56 20.30 -1.24 -12.96
C GLY A 56 18.90 -0.94 -12.41
N ILE A 57 18.13 -1.95 -12.02
CA ILE A 57 16.87 -1.75 -11.26
C ILE A 57 17.13 -1.73 -9.75
N TYR A 58 16.09 -1.44 -8.99
CA TYR A 58 16.13 -1.35 -7.53
C TYR A 58 15.42 -2.53 -6.89
N GLU A 59 15.99 -3.02 -5.78
CA GLU A 59 15.47 -4.10 -4.95
C GLU A 59 15.37 -3.67 -3.47
N ILE A 60 14.52 -4.35 -2.70
CA ILE A 60 14.43 -4.23 -1.24
C ILE A 60 14.69 -5.62 -0.62
N LYS A 61 15.86 -5.80 0.01
CA LYS A 61 16.25 -7.07 0.64
C LYS A 61 15.59 -7.32 1.99
N ASN A 62 15.25 -6.24 2.71
CA ASN A 62 14.74 -6.26 4.08
C ASN A 62 13.42 -5.48 4.18
N PRO A 63 12.33 -5.94 3.53
CA PRO A 63 11.05 -5.23 3.49
C PRO A 63 10.44 -4.98 4.87
N GLU A 64 10.76 -5.81 5.86
CA GLU A 64 10.33 -5.70 7.26
C GLU A 64 10.83 -4.42 7.96
N LEU A 65 11.98 -3.89 7.54
CA LEU A 65 12.56 -2.66 8.10
C LEU A 65 11.85 -1.40 7.61
N CYS A 66 10.93 -1.52 6.64
CA CYS A 66 10.16 -0.37 6.15
C CYS A 66 9.37 0.28 7.28
N THR A 67 9.53 1.60 7.42
CA THR A 67 8.79 2.43 8.39
C THR A 67 7.46 2.93 7.85
N GLU A 68 7.07 2.49 6.66
CA GLU A 68 5.77 2.80 6.04
C GLU A 68 5.49 4.31 5.84
N CYS A 69 6.54 5.12 5.63
CA CYS A 69 6.39 6.57 5.39
C CYS A 69 5.83 6.94 4.00
N SER A 70 5.77 5.96 3.10
CA SER A 70 5.28 6.04 1.71
C SER A 70 5.97 7.10 0.82
N ALA A 71 7.16 7.57 1.21
CA ALA A 71 7.90 8.56 0.42
C ALA A 71 8.31 8.01 -0.96
N CYS A 72 8.88 6.81 -1.00
CA CYS A 72 9.27 6.16 -2.25
C CYS A 72 8.07 5.80 -3.14
N GLN A 73 6.95 5.33 -2.55
CA GLN A 73 5.73 5.04 -3.29
C GLN A 73 5.14 6.27 -3.97
N ARG A 74 5.02 7.39 -3.25
CA ARG A 74 4.43 8.63 -3.80
C ARG A 74 5.27 9.29 -4.88
N ASN A 75 6.58 9.03 -4.90
CA ASN A 75 7.52 9.67 -5.83
C ASN A 75 8.00 8.73 -6.94
N CYS A 76 7.51 7.50 -7.00
CA CYS A 76 7.86 6.59 -8.10
C CYS A 76 7.10 7.01 -9.37
N PRO A 77 7.80 7.43 -10.45
CA PRO A 77 7.14 7.94 -11.66
C PRO A 77 6.40 6.86 -12.44
N THR A 78 6.74 5.59 -12.24
CA THR A 78 6.13 4.44 -12.91
C THR A 78 5.26 3.60 -11.99
N SER A 79 5.03 4.04 -10.75
CA SER A 79 4.26 3.29 -9.74
C SER A 79 4.80 1.87 -9.50
N ALA A 80 6.10 1.65 -9.67
CA ALA A 80 6.74 0.35 -9.46
C ALA A 80 6.83 -0.05 -7.97
N ILE A 81 6.73 0.91 -7.05
CA ILE A 81 6.75 0.65 -5.61
C ILE A 81 5.34 0.31 -5.14
N ILE A 82 5.16 -0.90 -4.60
CA ILE A 82 3.90 -1.35 -4.03
C ILE A 82 4.07 -1.45 -2.52
N MET A 83 3.18 -0.82 -1.76
CA MET A 83 3.14 -0.94 -0.30
C MET A 83 1.84 -1.59 0.13
N ARG A 84 1.88 -2.20 1.31
CA ARG A 84 0.68 -2.67 1.99
C ARG A 84 -0.24 -1.50 2.32
N GLU A 85 -1.51 -1.65 1.99
CA GLU A 85 -2.54 -0.70 2.40
C GLU A 85 -3.13 -1.08 3.75
N HIS A 86 -3.28 -0.07 4.61
CA HIS A 86 -3.99 -0.19 5.89
C HIS A 86 -5.39 0.38 5.73
N VAL A 87 -6.40 -0.48 5.77
CA VAL A 87 -7.81 -0.05 5.77
C VAL A 87 -8.20 0.37 7.18
N GLY A 88 -8.46 1.66 7.37
CA GLY A 88 -8.87 2.22 8.67
C GLY A 88 -10.38 2.42 8.75
N CYS A 89 -10.99 2.07 9.90
CA CYS A 89 -12.42 2.23 10.17
C CYS A 89 -12.76 3.54 10.91
N GLY A 90 -12.23 4.68 10.47
CA GLY A 90 -12.42 5.98 11.14
C GLY A 90 -13.42 6.91 10.46
N CYS A 91 -13.93 7.94 11.15
CA CYS A 91 -14.88 8.92 10.59
C CYS A 91 -14.37 9.65 9.32
N LEU A 92 -13.04 9.72 9.13
CA LEU A 92 -12.42 10.29 7.92
C LEU A 92 -12.57 9.35 6.71
N TRP A 93 -12.62 8.04 6.94
CA TRP A 93 -12.95 7.04 5.92
C TRP A 93 -14.36 7.29 5.37
N ASP A 94 -15.34 7.48 6.26
CA ASP A 94 -16.72 7.79 5.88
C ASP A 94 -16.82 9.08 5.06
N ALA A 95 -16.04 10.11 5.42
CA ALA A 95 -15.96 11.35 4.66
C ALA A 95 -15.43 11.12 3.23
N ARG A 96 -14.42 10.27 3.04
CA ARG A 96 -13.91 9.89 1.71
C ARG A 96 -14.94 9.06 0.93
N GLN A 97 -15.67 8.16 1.59
CA GLN A 97 -16.73 7.37 0.94
C GLN A 97 -17.93 8.24 0.53
N ARG A 98 -18.20 9.36 1.20
CA ARG A 98 -19.20 10.35 0.75
C ARG A 98 -18.81 11.10 -0.53
N VAL A 99 -17.51 11.28 -0.79
CA VAL A 99 -17.03 11.88 -2.05
C VAL A 99 -17.10 10.86 -3.20
N LYS A 100 -16.91 9.56 -2.91
CA LYS A 100 -16.88 8.49 -3.92
C LYS A 100 -18.24 7.80 -4.16
N SER A 101 -19.16 7.78 -3.20
CA SER A 101 -20.40 6.98 -3.32
C SER A 101 -21.63 7.82 -3.68
N LYS A 102 -22.23 7.43 -4.81
CA LYS A 102 -23.70 7.39 -4.91
C LYS A 102 -24.21 6.47 -3.79
N GLY A 103 -24.67 7.05 -2.68
CA GLY A 103 -25.84 6.54 -1.96
C GLY A 103 -25.69 5.56 -0.79
N ASN A 104 -24.50 5.21 -0.31
CA ASN A 104 -24.40 4.24 0.80
C ASN A 104 -23.85 4.91 2.08
N SER A 105 -24.76 5.37 2.95
CA SER A 105 -24.42 5.90 4.27
C SER A 105 -24.09 4.76 5.24
N CYS A 106 -22.82 4.64 5.61
CA CYS A 106 -22.41 3.78 6.72
C CYS A 106 -22.67 4.53 8.03
N ASN A 107 -23.54 4.00 8.88
CA ASN A 107 -23.82 4.57 10.20
C ASN A 107 -23.00 3.82 11.25
N CYS A 108 -22.00 4.49 11.83
CA CYS A 108 -21.36 4.03 13.06
C CYS A 108 -22.28 4.35 14.24
N SER A 109 -22.96 3.33 14.78
CA SER A 109 -23.69 3.41 16.05
C SER A 109 -22.77 3.18 17.24
#